data_AF-A0A1T4M692-F1
#
_entry.id   AF-A0A1T4M692-F1
#
_cell.length_a   1.000
_cell.length_b   1.000
_cell.length_c   1.000
_cell.angle_alpha   90.00
_cell.angle_beta   90.00
_cell.angle_gamma   90.00
#
_symmetry.space_group_name_H-M   'P 1'
#
loop_
_entity.id
_entity.type
_entity.pdbx_description
1 polymer ?
#
loop_
_entity_poly.entity_id
_entity_poly.type
_entity_poly.pdbx_seq_one_letter_code
_entity_poly.pdbx_strand_id
1 'polypeptide(L)'
;MIEDWFLKDLKGLCQYLKIEETKRVEGKDGLEKIKTLFKKGKKPKIYQKGSYSHKFIPSLNLLAIRNSVKIELSTVEDALGITIK
;
A
#
# COMPACT_ATOMS: atom_id res chain seq x y z
N MET A 1 -5.60 -2.97 -8.22
CA MET A 1 -4.53 -4.00 -8.19
C MET A 1 -3.99 -4.12 -6.77
N ILE A 2 -3.20 -5.15 -6.44
CA ILE A 2 -2.61 -5.35 -5.10
C ILE A 2 -1.77 -4.14 -4.65
N GLU A 3 -1.18 -3.41 -5.58
CA GLU A 3 -0.48 -2.14 -5.35
C GLU A 3 -1.36 -1.07 -4.67
N ASP A 4 -2.66 -1.06 -4.94
CA ASP A 4 -3.60 -0.12 -4.32
C ASP A 4 -3.79 -0.42 -2.83
N TRP A 5 -3.70 -1.70 -2.45
CA TRP A 5 -3.75 -2.12 -1.05
C TRP A 5 -2.47 -1.73 -0.31
N PHE A 6 -1.31 -1.79 -0.96
CA PHE A 6 -0.07 -1.29 -0.36
C PHE A 6 -0.11 0.23 -0.13
N LEU A 7 -0.83 0.97 -0.98
CA LEU A 7 -1.03 2.40 -0.79
C LEU A 7 -2.02 2.75 0.34
N LYS A 8 -2.81 1.79 0.85
CA LYS A 8 -3.60 2.04 2.07
C LYS A 8 -2.72 2.17 3.32
N ASP A 9 -1.51 1.60 3.29
CA ASP A 9 -0.51 1.73 4.34
C ASP A 9 0.68 2.59 3.89
N LEU A 10 0.40 3.84 3.51
CA LEU A 10 1.44 4.84 3.17
C LEU A 10 2.47 4.98 4.28
N LYS A 11 2.07 4.79 5.54
CA LYS A 11 2.94 4.94 6.71
C LYS A 11 4.04 3.87 6.74
N GLY A 12 3.70 2.59 6.62
CA GLY A 12 4.70 1.52 6.56
C GLY A 12 5.58 1.62 5.31
N LEU A 13 5.00 2.05 4.19
CA LEU A 13 5.72 2.23 2.93
C LEU A 13 6.72 3.41 3.01
N CYS A 14 6.32 4.51 3.64
CA CYS A 14 7.16 5.67 3.95
C CYS A 14 8.31 5.31 4.90
N GLN A 15 8.01 4.55 5.96
CA GLN A 15 9.00 4.05 6.91
C GLN A 15 10.04 3.12 6.25
N TYR A 16 9.60 2.24 5.34
CA TYR A 16 10.50 1.40 4.55
C TYR A 16 11.44 2.21 3.66
N LEU A 17 10.90 3.23 2.99
CA LEU A 17 11.65 4.11 2.10
C LEU A 17 12.50 5.16 2.83
N LYS A 18 12.33 5.28 4.16
CA LYS A 18 12.96 6.29 5.01
C LYS A 18 12.76 7.71 4.46
N ILE A 19 11.54 8.02 4.07
CA ILE A 19 11.13 9.37 3.63
C ILE A 19 10.27 10.02 4.71
N GLU A 20 10.08 11.33 4.65
CA GLU A 20 9.10 12.01 5.48
C GLU A 20 7.68 11.60 5.06
N GLU A 21 6.76 11.49 6.02
CA GLU A 21 5.37 11.09 5.80
C GLU A 21 4.69 12.03 4.81
N THR A 22 4.72 11.64 3.53
CA THR A 22 4.05 12.39 2.47
C THR A 22 2.60 11.92 2.41
N LYS A 23 1.68 12.83 2.72
CA LYS A 23 0.23 12.58 2.67
C LYS A 23 -0.32 12.48 1.24
N ARG A 24 0.44 12.89 0.23
CA ARG A 24 0.02 12.90 -1.18
C ARG A 24 1.07 12.28 -2.09
N VAL A 25 0.72 11.12 -2.64
CA VAL A 25 1.53 10.45 -3.65
C VAL A 25 0.96 10.75 -5.02
N GLU A 26 1.81 11.29 -5.89
CA GLU A 26 1.48 11.63 -7.26
C GLU A 26 1.62 10.38 -8.15
N GLY A 27 0.54 10.06 -8.88
CA GLY A 27 0.50 8.96 -9.83
C GLY A 27 -0.92 8.68 -10.29
N LYS A 28 -1.09 8.32 -11.56
CA LYS A 28 -2.39 8.02 -12.19
C LYS A 28 -2.96 6.69 -11.71
N ASP A 29 -2.10 5.71 -11.46
CA ASP A 29 -2.47 4.37 -10.98
C ASP A 29 -1.67 3.96 -9.73
N GLY A 30 -2.11 2.91 -9.03
CA GLY A 30 -1.43 2.40 -7.83
C GLY A 30 0.03 2.02 -8.08
N LEU A 31 0.32 1.46 -9.26
CA LEU A 31 1.68 1.14 -9.68
C LEU A 31 2.55 2.40 -9.85
N GLU A 32 2.02 3.45 -10.48
CA GLU A 32 2.75 4.70 -10.70
C GLU A 32 3.03 5.41 -9.37
N LYS A 33 2.04 5.45 -8.47
CA LYS A 33 2.20 6.00 -7.13
C LYS A 33 3.34 5.30 -6.36
N ILE A 34 3.37 3.96 -6.38
CA ILE A 34 4.46 3.20 -5.77
C ILE A 34 5.79 3.50 -6.46
N LYS A 35 5.86 3.55 -7.79
CA LYS A 35 7.09 3.91 -8.51
C LYS A 35 7.60 5.30 -8.12
N THR A 36 6.71 6.29 -8.02
CA THR A 36 7.05 7.66 -7.59
C THR A 36 7.57 7.68 -6.15
N LEU A 37 6.92 6.97 -5.23
CA LEU A 37 7.38 6.81 -3.84
C LEU A 37 8.77 6.20 -3.78
N PHE A 38 8.99 5.11 -4.49
CA PHE A 38 10.26 4.41 -4.53
C PHE A 38 11.40 5.25 -5.14
N LYS A 39 11.08 6.15 -6.06
CA LYS A 39 12.02 7.17 -6.60
C LYS A 39 12.29 8.30 -5.62
N LYS A 40 11.28 8.78 -4.87
CA LYS A 40 11.43 9.82 -3.84
C LYS A 40 12.12 9.30 -2.56
N GLY A 41 12.27 7.98 -2.43
CA GLY A 41 13.00 7.28 -1.37
C GLY A 41 14.41 7.81 -1.12
N LYS A 42 14.89 7.75 0.13
CA LYS A 42 16.30 8.06 0.47
C LYS A 42 17.30 7.20 -0.30
N LYS A 43 16.87 6.01 -0.74
CA LYS A 43 17.55 5.19 -1.75
C LYS A 43 16.60 5.02 -2.94
N PRO A 44 16.78 5.76 -4.05
CA PRO A 44 15.91 5.64 -5.20
C PRO A 44 16.02 4.23 -5.76
N LYS A 45 14.96 3.44 -5.59
CA LYS A 45 14.85 2.10 -6.14
C LYS A 45 13.77 2.10 -7.21
N ILE A 46 13.91 1.25 -8.21
CA ILE A 46 12.85 1.04 -9.19
C ILE A 46 11.97 -0.07 -8.63
N TYR A 47 10.69 0.21 -8.37
CA TYR A 47 9.74 -0.85 -8.05
C TYR A 47 9.59 -1.74 -9.28
N GLN A 48 10.07 -2.98 -9.17
CA GLN A 48 9.99 -3.98 -10.22
C GLN A 48 9.27 -5.21 -9.68
N LYS A 49 8.14 -5.54 -10.31
CA LYS A 49 7.32 -6.70 -9.97
C LYS A 49 8.16 -7.98 -10.18
N GLY A 50 8.27 -8.82 -9.17
CA GLY A 50 9.09 -10.04 -9.20
C GLY A 50 10.56 -9.84 -8.79
N SER A 51 11.04 -8.61 -8.63
CA SER A 51 12.36 -8.35 -8.07
C SER A 51 12.30 -8.47 -6.55
N TYR A 52 13.27 -9.17 -5.98
CA TYR A 52 13.41 -9.45 -4.56
C TYR A 52 13.57 -8.14 -3.77
N SER A 53 12.43 -7.50 -3.44
CA SER A 53 12.38 -6.32 -2.59
C SER A 53 12.54 -6.80 -1.15
N HIS A 54 13.76 -7.23 -0.82
CA HIS A 54 14.12 -7.75 0.49
C HIS A 54 13.67 -6.74 1.57
N LYS A 55 12.72 -7.17 2.40
CA LYS A 55 12.07 -6.41 3.48
C LYS A 55 10.93 -5.45 3.09
N PHE A 56 10.44 -5.41 1.85
CA PHE A 56 9.27 -4.58 1.50
C PHE A 56 7.97 -5.07 2.18
N ILE A 57 7.59 -6.32 1.92
CA ILE A 57 6.40 -6.94 2.52
C ILE A 57 6.41 -6.91 4.06
N PRO A 58 7.52 -7.26 4.76
CA PRO A 58 7.54 -7.22 6.23
C PRO A 58 7.66 -5.80 6.82
N SER A 59 8.00 -4.78 6.02
CA SER A 59 7.97 -3.38 6.49
C SER A 59 6.61 -2.73 6.31
N LEU A 60 5.73 -3.35 5.51
CA LEU A 60 4.34 -2.94 5.39
C LEU A 60 3.55 -3.49 6.56
N ASN A 61 2.66 -2.67 7.10
CA ASN A 61 1.74 -3.11 8.14
C ASN A 61 0.56 -3.85 7.49
N LEU A 62 0.77 -5.13 7.20
CA LEU A 62 -0.26 -6.01 6.61
C LEU A 62 -1.54 -6.05 7.46
N LEU A 63 -1.45 -5.86 8.78
CA LEU A 63 -2.62 -5.77 9.66
C LEU A 63 -3.42 -4.50 9.42
N ALA A 64 -2.76 -3.36 9.22
CA ALA A 64 -3.43 -2.10 8.89
C ALA A 64 -4.10 -2.17 7.52
N ILE A 65 -3.42 -2.74 6.52
CA ILE A 65 -4.00 -2.98 5.19
C ILE A 65 -5.22 -3.89 5.29
N ARG A 66 -5.09 -5.02 6.00
CA ARG A 66 -6.19 -5.96 6.20
C ARG A 66 -7.37 -5.30 6.91
N ASN A 67 -7.13 -4.49 7.94
CA ASN A 67 -8.19 -3.85 8.68
C ASN A 67 -8.92 -2.79 7.83
N SER A 68 -8.18 -1.99 7.06
CA SER A 68 -8.77 -1.00 6.14
C SER A 68 -9.62 -1.68 5.05
N VAL A 69 -9.09 -2.76 4.45
CA VAL A 69 -9.83 -3.54 3.45
C VAL A 69 -11.02 -4.25 4.08
N LYS A 70 -10.90 -4.77 5.30
CA LYS A 70 -12.01 -5.41 6.02
C LYS A 70 -13.13 -4.41 6.32
N ILE A 71 -12.83 -3.18 6.72
CA ILE A 71 -13.84 -2.14 6.96
C ILE A 71 -14.60 -1.82 5.66
N GLU A 72 -13.88 -1.66 4.55
CA GLU A 72 -14.50 -1.45 3.24
C GLU A 72 -15.29 -2.66 2.77
N LEU A 73 -14.76 -3.88 2.95
CA LEU A 73 -15.49 -5.09 2.65
C LEU A 73 -16.76 -5.19 3.48
N SER A 74 -16.70 -4.95 4.79
CA SER A 74 -17.87 -5.06 5.66
C SER A 74 -18.95 -4.03 5.31
N THR A 75 -18.57 -2.83 4.87
CA THR A 75 -19.53 -1.85 4.35
C THR A 75 -20.21 -2.37 3.07
N VAL A 76 -19.46 -3.03 2.20
CA VAL A 76 -19.97 -3.60 0.95
C VAL A 76 -20.79 -4.88 1.22
N GLU A 77 -20.38 -5.70 2.18
CA GLU A 77 -21.09 -6.90 2.63
C GLU A 77 -22.44 -6.54 3.25
N ASP A 78 -22.48 -5.50 4.08
CA ASP A 78 -23.73 -4.94 4.64
C ASP A 78 -24.63 -4.37 3.53
N ALA A 79 -24.07 -3.57 2.62
CA ALA A 79 -24.81 -3.02 1.48
C ALA A 79 -25.33 -4.08 0.49
N LEU A 80 -24.65 -5.22 0.38
CA LEU A 80 -25.06 -6.35 -0.46
C LEU A 80 -25.88 -7.41 0.30
N GLY A 81 -26.09 -7.24 1.62
CA GLY A 81 -26.82 -8.18 2.46
C GLY A 81 -26.14 -9.55 2.63
N ILE A 82 -24.82 -9.63 2.41
CA ILE A 82 -24.06 -10.88 2.49
C ILE A 82 -23.58 -11.04 3.94
N THR A 83 -24.33 -11.81 4.73
CA THR A 83 -23.91 -12.19 6.08
C THR A 83 -22.86 -13.31 5.98
N ILE A 84 -21.56 -12.97 6.00
CA ILE A 84 -20.54 -14.01 6.20
C ILE A 84 -20.52 -14.35 7.69
N LYS A 85 -21.03 -15.54 8.00
CA LYS A 85 -21.04 -16.17 9.33
C LYS A 85 -19.65 -16.56 9.78
#